data_AF-A0A957FYK7-F1
#
_entry.id   AF-A0A957FYK7-F1
#
_cell.length_a   1.000
_cell.length_b   1.000
_cell.length_c   1.000
_cell.angle_alpha   90.00
_cell.angle_beta   90.00
_cell.angle_gamma   90.00
#
_symmetry.space_group_name_H-M   'P 1'
#
loop_
_entity.id
_entity.type
_entity.pdbx_description
1 polymer ?
#
loop_
_entity_poly.entity_id
_entity_poly.type
_entity_poly.pdbx_seq_one_letter_code
_entity_poly.pdbx_strand_id
1 'polypeptide(L)'
;GHPQAILLITTLLKRSSLAEVIDAFASGQGQPVEALYHDIFERTWEKLSIASQTLLLAIYNFSPAGGTAAELTAISNLTADQFLSTVQELSLASILEIQGNFTERRYALHQLTLNFLTTRFDESN
;
A
#
# COMPACT_ATOMS: atom_id res chain seq x y z
N GLY A 1 17.48 16.89 11.50
CA GLY A 1 16.12 16.79 10.96
C GLY A 1 16.20 16.04 9.65
N HIS A 2 15.47 14.94 9.50
CA HIS A 2 15.61 14.05 8.34
C HIS A 2 14.79 14.61 7.15
N PRO A 3 15.43 15.16 6.10
CA PRO A 3 14.73 15.76 4.95
C PRO A 3 13.80 14.78 4.22
N GLN A 4 14.03 13.48 4.36
CA GLN A 4 13.14 12.43 3.85
C GLN A 4 11.78 12.38 4.55
N ALA A 5 11.71 12.69 5.85
CA ALA A 5 10.44 12.75 6.58
C ALA A 5 9.55 13.90 6.09
N ILE A 6 10.16 15.03 5.68
CA ILE A 6 9.42 16.19 5.13
C ILE A 6 8.86 15.88 3.74
N LEU A 7 9.62 15.21 2.87
CA LEU A 7 9.13 14.75 1.57
C LEU A 7 7.93 13.81 1.72
N LEU A 8 7.98 12.90 2.69
CA LEU A 8 6.88 11.97 2.99
C LEU A 8 5.63 12.71 3.48
N ILE A 9 5.77 13.64 4.43
CA ILE A 9 4.67 14.48 4.92
C ILE A 9 4.05 15.31 3.79
N THR A 10 4.86 15.91 2.91
CA THR A 10 4.32 16.69 1.77
C THR A 10 3.61 15.84 0.72
N THR A 11 3.97 14.57 0.60
CA THR A 11 3.32 13.63 -0.32
C THR A 11 1.98 13.15 0.24
N LEU A 12 1.91 12.93 1.56
CA LEU A 12 0.69 12.59 2.29
C LEU A 12 -0.30 13.76 2.36
N LEU A 13 0.18 14.98 2.55
CA LEU A 13 -0.64 16.20 2.51
C LEU A 13 -1.34 16.42 1.16
N LYS A 14 -0.86 15.81 0.08
CA LYS A 14 -1.51 15.88 -1.23
C LYS A 14 -2.64 14.88 -1.41
N ARG A 15 -2.81 13.88 -0.54
CA ARG A 15 -3.75 12.75 -0.76
C ARG A 15 -4.51 12.23 0.47
N SER A 16 -4.12 12.59 1.69
CA SER A 16 -4.87 12.34 2.93
C SER A 16 -5.60 13.60 3.35
N SER A 17 -6.76 13.50 4.02
CA SER A 17 -7.35 14.69 4.62
C SER A 17 -6.41 15.20 5.72
N LEU A 18 -6.01 16.48 5.65
CA LEU A 18 -5.15 17.12 6.66
C LEU A 18 -5.67 16.89 8.09
N ALA A 19 -6.98 16.70 8.24
CA ALA A 19 -7.65 16.38 9.49
C ALA A 19 -7.21 15.03 10.10
N GLU A 20 -7.10 13.96 9.31
CA GLU A 20 -6.71 12.62 9.82
C GLU A 20 -5.25 12.58 10.27
N VAL A 21 -4.37 13.30 9.56
CA VAL A 21 -2.96 13.41 9.93
C VAL A 21 -2.80 14.24 11.21
N ILE A 22 -3.59 15.31 11.38
CA ILE A 22 -3.57 16.14 12.58
C ILE A 22 -4.16 15.39 13.79
N ASP A 23 -5.27 14.68 13.64
CA ASP A 23 -5.89 13.92 14.73
C ASP A 23 -4.98 12.81 15.24
N ALA A 24 -4.28 12.13 14.34
CA ALA A 24 -3.35 11.08 14.70
C ALA A 24 -2.06 11.63 15.35
N PHE A 25 -1.59 12.81 14.92
CA PHE A 25 -0.50 13.51 15.59
C PHE A 25 -0.90 14.05 16.97
N ALA A 26 -2.15 14.50 17.11
CA ALA A 26 -2.69 15.06 18.35
C ALA A 26 -2.92 13.98 19.42
N SER A 27 -3.25 12.75 19.01
CA SER A 27 -3.50 11.62 19.90
C SER A 27 -2.22 10.82 20.24
N GLY A 28 -1.15 10.94 19.45
CA GLY A 28 0.08 10.15 19.58
C GLY A 28 1.33 10.92 19.99
N GLN A 29 1.28 11.80 21.00
CA GLN A 29 2.50 12.43 21.53
C GLN A 29 3.51 11.36 22.00
N GLY A 30 4.54 11.11 21.18
CA GLY A 30 5.68 10.28 21.52
C GLY A 30 5.78 8.92 20.82
N GLN A 31 4.86 8.55 19.92
CA GLN A 31 5.04 7.32 19.13
C GLN A 31 5.93 7.54 17.90
N PRO A 32 6.76 6.55 17.51
CA PRO A 32 7.51 6.58 16.26
C PRO A 32 6.55 6.79 15.10
N VAL A 33 6.94 7.59 14.11
CA VAL A 33 6.17 7.84 12.88
C VAL A 33 5.78 6.53 12.19
N GLU A 34 6.59 5.49 12.36
CA GLU A 34 6.37 4.12 11.92
C GLU A 34 5.14 3.47 12.55
N ALA A 35 4.85 3.72 13.84
CA ALA A 35 3.67 3.19 14.52
C ALA A 35 2.38 3.84 13.98
N LEU A 36 2.43 5.15 13.71
CA LEU A 36 1.33 5.84 13.05
C LEU A 36 1.04 5.27 11.65
N TYR A 37 2.09 5.01 10.86
CA TYR A 37 1.90 4.37 9.55
C TYR A 37 1.34 2.96 9.68
N HIS A 38 1.81 2.19 10.65
CA HIS A 38 1.31 0.85 10.92
C HIS A 38 -0.20 0.86 11.19
N ASP A 39 -0.66 1.74 12.09
CA ASP A 39 -2.08 1.89 12.43
C ASP A 39 -2.93 2.30 11.22
N ILE A 40 -2.43 3.22 10.38
CA ILE A 40 -3.12 3.64 9.16
C ILE A 40 -3.23 2.46 8.18
N PHE A 41 -2.14 1.71 7.96
CA PHE A 41 -2.15 0.56 7.06
C PHE A 41 -3.02 -0.58 7.58
N GLU A 42 -3.06 -0.83 8.88
CA GLU A 42 -3.93 -1.83 9.50
C GLU A 42 -5.41 -1.49 9.29
N ARG A 43 -5.83 -0.26 9.60
CA ARG A 43 -7.20 0.21 9.36
C ARG A 43 -7.56 0.22 7.88
N THR A 44 -6.58 0.47 7.00
CA THR A 44 -6.80 0.45 5.56
C THR A 44 -6.99 -1.00 5.10
N TRP A 45 -6.13 -1.92 5.56
CA TRP A 45 -6.19 -3.36 5.27
C TRP A 45 -7.55 -3.96 5.65
N GLU A 46 -8.07 -3.64 6.84
CA GLU A 46 -9.38 -4.10 7.32
C GLU A 46 -10.55 -3.64 6.43
N LYS A 47 -10.40 -2.51 5.73
CA LYS A 47 -11.42 -1.95 4.84
C LYS A 47 -11.30 -2.44 3.40
N LEU A 48 -10.18 -3.05 3.03
CA LEU A 48 -9.97 -3.56 1.68
C LEU A 48 -10.94 -4.70 1.38
N SER A 49 -11.42 -4.75 0.14
CA SER A 49 -12.11 -5.93 -0.36
C SER A 49 -11.22 -7.18 -0.30
N ILE A 50 -11.83 -8.36 -0.22
CA ILE A 50 -11.09 -9.65 -0.25
C ILE A 50 -10.25 -9.76 -1.52
N ALA A 51 -10.75 -9.27 -2.66
CA ALA A 51 -10.02 -9.22 -3.91
C ALA A 51 -8.78 -8.32 -3.81
N SER A 52 -8.90 -7.17 -3.14
CA SER A 52 -7.77 -6.25 -2.89
C SER A 52 -6.72 -6.84 -1.97
N GLN A 53 -7.12 -7.50 -0.88
CA GLN A 53 -6.17 -8.22 -0.02
C GLN A 53 -5.46 -9.35 -0.77
N THR A 54 -6.20 -10.12 -1.58
CA THR A 54 -5.66 -11.22 -2.40
C THR A 54 -4.67 -10.72 -3.43
N LEU A 55 -5.01 -9.64 -4.15
CA LEU A 55 -4.11 -9.03 -5.11
C LEU A 55 -2.87 -8.45 -4.43
N LEU A 56 -3.02 -7.83 -3.25
CA LEU A 56 -1.89 -7.29 -2.50
C LEU A 56 -0.88 -8.39 -2.14
N LEU A 57 -1.37 -9.54 -1.65
CA LEU A 57 -0.54 -10.70 -1.32
C LEU A 57 0.09 -11.32 -2.58
N ALA A 58 -0.65 -11.36 -3.69
CA ALA A 58 -0.09 -11.79 -4.96
C ALA A 58 1.10 -10.89 -5.36
N ILE A 59 0.97 -9.58 -5.23
CA ILE A 59 2.04 -8.61 -5.55
C ILE A 59 3.22 -8.74 -4.57
N TYR A 60 2.95 -8.98 -3.28
CA TYR A 60 3.97 -9.23 -2.27
C TYR A 60 4.92 -10.37 -2.68
N ASN A 61 4.40 -11.44 -3.30
CA ASN A 61 5.21 -12.55 -3.81
C ASN A 61 6.17 -12.17 -4.96
N PHE A 62 5.94 -11.04 -5.63
CA PHE A 62 6.83 -10.49 -6.66
C PHE A 62 7.66 -9.30 -6.17
N SER A 63 7.63 -9.01 -4.87
CA SER A 63 8.41 -7.94 -4.29
C SER A 63 9.92 -8.18 -4.48
N PRO A 64 10.73 -7.14 -4.74
CA PRO A 64 10.37 -5.72 -4.82
C PRO A 64 9.95 -5.25 -6.22
N ALA A 65 10.13 -6.08 -7.26
CA ALA A 65 9.93 -5.68 -8.65
C ALA A 65 8.44 -5.55 -9.06
N GLY A 66 7.53 -6.07 -8.24
CA GLY A 66 6.10 -6.15 -8.56
C GLY A 66 5.80 -7.15 -9.68
N GLY A 67 4.53 -7.26 -10.08
CA GLY A 67 4.09 -8.17 -11.14
C GLY A 67 3.42 -7.45 -12.30
N THR A 68 3.41 -8.07 -13.48
CA THR A 68 2.59 -7.63 -14.63
C THR A 68 1.12 -8.01 -14.41
N ALA A 69 0.20 -7.38 -15.14
CA ALA A 69 -1.21 -7.73 -15.07
C ALA A 69 -1.48 -9.21 -15.38
N ALA A 70 -0.76 -9.79 -16.35
CA ALA A 70 -0.90 -11.19 -16.72
C ALA A 70 -0.44 -12.14 -15.60
N GLU A 71 0.71 -11.86 -14.97
CA GLU A 71 1.22 -12.66 -13.85
C GLU A 71 0.27 -12.58 -12.64
N LEU A 72 -0.21 -11.39 -12.32
CA LEU A 72 -1.02 -11.15 -11.14
C LEU A 72 -2.43 -11.72 -11.28
N THR A 73 -3.06 -11.59 -12.44
CA THR A 73 -4.38 -12.21 -12.71
C THR A 73 -4.30 -13.73 -12.66
N ALA A 74 -3.21 -14.33 -13.16
CA ALA A 74 -3.00 -15.78 -13.13
C ALA A 74 -2.92 -16.34 -11.70
N ILE A 75 -2.30 -15.62 -10.76
CA ILE A 75 -2.12 -16.09 -9.37
C ILE A 75 -3.29 -15.71 -8.46
N SER A 76 -3.86 -14.51 -8.66
CA SER A 76 -5.00 -14.04 -7.87
C SER A 76 -6.34 -14.64 -8.30
N ASN A 77 -6.38 -15.33 -9.46
CA ASN A 77 -7.59 -15.86 -10.08
C ASN A 77 -8.67 -14.78 -10.31
N LEU A 78 -8.25 -13.52 -10.50
CA LEU A 78 -9.12 -12.41 -10.81
C LEU A 78 -9.36 -12.33 -12.32
N THR A 79 -10.59 -12.00 -12.71
CA THR A 79 -10.87 -11.60 -14.10
C THR A 79 -10.19 -10.25 -14.40
N ALA A 80 -10.06 -9.91 -15.68
CA ALA A 80 -9.48 -8.62 -16.08
C ALA A 80 -10.25 -7.42 -15.49
N ASP A 81 -11.59 -7.47 -15.48
CA ASP A 81 -12.43 -6.41 -14.94
C ASP A 81 -12.28 -6.30 -13.41
N GLN A 82 -12.25 -7.44 -12.72
CA GLN A 82 -11.99 -7.48 -11.27
C GLN A 82 -10.61 -6.89 -10.98
N PHE A 83 -9.57 -7.34 -11.69
CA PHE A 83 -8.21 -6.83 -11.53
C PHE A 83 -8.14 -5.31 -11.69
N LEU A 84 -8.78 -4.73 -12.72
CA LEU A 84 -8.78 -3.28 -12.91
C LEU A 84 -9.49 -2.54 -11.77
N SER A 85 -10.64 -3.03 -11.32
CA SER A 85 -11.37 -2.44 -10.18
C SER A 85 -10.58 -2.54 -8.87
N THR A 86 -9.89 -3.66 -8.65
CA THR A 86 -9.04 -3.92 -7.48
C THR A 86 -7.80 -3.03 -7.50
N VAL A 87 -7.12 -2.91 -8.65
CA VAL A 87 -6.00 -1.97 -8.82
C VAL A 87 -6.45 -0.54 -8.55
N GLN A 88 -7.65 -0.15 -8.99
CA GLN A 88 -8.19 1.18 -8.73
C GLN A 88 -8.41 1.40 -7.23
N GLU A 89 -9.01 0.45 -6.51
CA GLU A 89 -9.17 0.50 -5.05
C GLU A 89 -7.82 0.65 -4.34
N LEU A 90 -6.85 -0.20 -4.68
CA LEU A 90 -5.50 -0.19 -4.08
C LEU A 90 -4.72 1.10 -4.39
N SER A 91 -4.90 1.67 -5.58
CA SER A 91 -4.28 2.93 -5.97
C SER A 91 -4.90 4.12 -5.26
N LEU A 92 -6.23 4.13 -5.06
CA LEU A 92 -6.93 5.14 -4.26
C LEU A 92 -6.49 5.10 -2.79
N ALA A 93 -6.25 3.90 -2.25
CA ALA A 93 -5.74 3.71 -0.90
C ALA A 93 -4.23 3.99 -0.77
N SER A 94 -3.53 4.35 -1.86
CA SER A 94 -2.08 4.64 -1.89
C SER A 94 -1.20 3.48 -1.38
N ILE A 95 -1.65 2.24 -1.55
CA ILE A 95 -0.95 1.01 -1.13
C ILE A 95 -0.09 0.43 -2.28
N LEU A 96 -0.44 0.79 -3.52
CA LEU A 96 0.14 0.27 -4.73
C LEU A 96 0.84 1.34 -5.55
N GLU A 97 1.99 1.00 -6.10
CA GLU A 97 2.68 1.75 -7.15
C GLU A 97 2.50 1.09 -8.51
N ILE A 98 2.21 1.90 -9.52
CA ILE A 98 2.18 1.46 -10.92
C ILE A 98 3.44 2.01 -11.59
N GLN A 99 4.35 1.11 -11.93
CA GLN A 99 5.64 1.42 -12.53
C GLN A 99 5.67 1.00 -14.01
N GLY A 100 6.64 1.55 -14.74
CA GLY A 100 6.88 1.22 -16.15
C GLY A 100 6.20 2.15 -17.14
N ASN A 101 6.02 1.69 -18.37
CA ASN A 101 5.51 2.47 -19.49
C ASN A 101 4.21 1.86 -20.04
N PHE A 102 3.67 2.41 -21.13
CA PHE A 102 2.43 1.93 -21.74
C PHE A 102 2.49 0.48 -22.25
N THR A 103 3.69 -0.02 -22.56
CA THR A 103 3.91 -1.37 -23.10
C THR A 103 4.26 -2.40 -22.02
N GLU A 104 4.84 -1.96 -20.89
CA GLU A 104 5.27 -2.83 -19.81
C GLU A 104 4.96 -2.16 -18.47
N ARG A 105 3.74 -2.42 -17.98
CA ARG A 105 3.24 -1.91 -16.71
C ARG A 105 3.42 -2.95 -15.62
N ARG A 106 4.09 -2.57 -14.53
CA ARG A 106 4.27 -3.39 -13.33
C ARG A 106 3.54 -2.78 -12.16
N TYR A 107 2.96 -3.63 -11.34
CA TYR A 107 2.24 -3.26 -10.12
C TYR A 107 3.08 -3.74 -8.95
N ALA A 108 3.64 -2.80 -8.20
CA ALA A 108 4.56 -3.04 -7.10
C ALA A 108 4.03 -2.43 -5.80
N LEU A 109 4.44 -2.96 -4.66
CA LEU A 109 4.09 -2.37 -3.37
C LEU A 109 4.93 -1.12 -3.13
N HIS A 110 4.31 -0.09 -2.57
CA HIS A 110 5.08 1.01 -2.00
C HIS A 110 5.96 0.49 -0.85
N GLN A 111 7.16 1.06 -0.64
CA GLN A 111 8.11 0.56 0.37
C GLN A 111 7.51 0.48 1.78
N LEU A 112 6.69 1.47 2.17
CA LEU A 112 5.99 1.45 3.46
C LEU A 112 4.95 0.34 3.58
N THR A 113 4.23 0.05 2.49
CA THR A 113 3.31 -1.08 2.43
C THR A 113 4.05 -2.40 2.55
N LEU A 114 5.18 -2.53 1.85
CA LEU A 114 6.01 -3.71 1.93
C LEU A 114 6.46 -3.95 3.39
N ASN A 115 7.00 -2.93 4.05
CA ASN A 115 7.40 -3.01 5.45
C ASN A 115 6.25 -3.43 6.37
N PHE A 116 5.05 -2.84 6.18
CA PHE A 116 3.86 -3.22 6.93
C PHE A 116 3.51 -4.70 6.76
N LEU A 117 3.48 -5.21 5.52
CA LEU A 117 3.16 -6.61 5.25
C LEU A 117 4.24 -7.54 5.81
N THR A 118 5.51 -7.17 5.69
CA THR A 118 6.62 -7.93 6.27
C THR A 118 6.47 -8.04 7.78
N THR A 119 6.23 -6.94 8.51
CA THR A 119 5.96 -7.00 9.96
C THR A 119 4.75 -7.88 10.27
N ARG A 120 3.65 -7.71 9.54
CA ARG A 120 2.40 -8.46 9.77
C ARG A 120 2.53 -9.97 9.54
N PHE A 121 3.25 -10.38 8.51
CA PHE A 121 3.31 -11.79 8.08
C PHE A 121 4.58 -12.53 8.54
N ASP A 122 5.68 -11.83 8.82
CA ASP A 122 6.88 -12.47 9.40
C ASP A 122 6.72 -12.74 10.91
N GLU A 123 5.87 -12.00 11.63
CA GLU A 123 5.55 -12.28 13.04
C GLU A 123 4.64 -13.51 13.24
N SER A 124 4.21 -14.17 12.16
CA SER A 124 3.36 -15.38 12.19
C SER A 124 4.12 -16.71 11.98
N ASN A 125 5.46 -16.71 12.11
CA ASN A 125 6.32 -17.92 12.01
C ASN A 125 7.04 -18.22 13.33
#